data_AF-A0A1G5D922-F1
#
_entry.id   AF-A0A1G5D922-F1
#
_cell.length_a   1.000
_cell.length_b   1.000
_cell.length_c   1.000
_cell.angle_alpha   90.00
_cell.angle_beta   90.00
_cell.angle_gamma   90.00
#
_symmetry.space_group_name_H-M   'P 1'
#
loop_
_entity.id
_entity.type
_entity.pdbx_description
1 polymer ?
#
loop_
_entity_poly.entity_id
_entity_poly.type
_entity_poly.pdbx_seq_one_letter_code
_entity_poly.pdbx_strand_id
1 'polypeptide(L)'
;MKKKKLVKYGKYGYFFSIPFIVAFLFFSLYPIIYTFMIAFTDLKGLGTELNFLDEPFGNFKAIFANKTFLRALGNTFVIWICNFIPQIGLALLLTAWFTDKRFKVKGAGLFKILFYMPNIITAATIAILFKALFDYPMSPVNDIMVSFGIFKKPVEMLQNKTVAKGLVSFIQFWMWYGYTMVILISGVLGIDPEIFEAAKVDGANGVQTFFKITIPNIRSILLFTLVTSLIGGLNMFDIPQLFLLGGPDNATLTTSVFIYQLAFQGSHLYARAAAASIIMFILIAILSAGMFYLMRDRDAEKIKKEIKEAERQKGEEA
;
A
#
# COMPACT_ATOMS: atom_id res chain seq x y z
N MET A 1 -41.50 -1.21 41.13
CA MET A 1 -40.98 -1.42 39.74
C MET A 1 -39.74 -2.32 39.80
N LYS A 2 -39.77 -3.51 39.18
CA LYS A 2 -38.62 -4.44 39.13
C LYS A 2 -37.59 -3.90 38.13
N LYS A 3 -36.35 -3.62 38.57
CA LYS A 3 -35.22 -3.26 37.71
C LYS A 3 -35.00 -4.37 36.66
N LYS A 4 -35.28 -4.10 35.39
CA LYS A 4 -34.93 -5.01 34.28
C LYS A 4 -33.41 -5.18 34.29
N LYS A 5 -32.92 -6.40 34.56
CA LYS A 5 -31.50 -6.75 34.41
C LYS A 5 -31.15 -6.59 32.93
N LEU A 6 -30.38 -5.55 32.60
CA LEU A 6 -29.75 -5.41 31.29
C LEU A 6 -28.87 -6.64 31.07
N VAL A 7 -29.20 -7.47 30.08
CA VAL A 7 -28.38 -8.63 29.69
C VAL A 7 -27.01 -8.10 29.26
N LYS A 8 -25.95 -8.50 29.96
CA LYS A 8 -24.58 -8.11 29.62
C LYS A 8 -24.12 -8.90 28.39
N TYR A 9 -24.48 -8.44 27.20
CA TYR A 9 -24.13 -9.05 25.91
C TYR A 9 -22.61 -9.13 25.62
N GLY A 10 -21.77 -8.41 26.37
CA GLY A 10 -20.32 -8.42 26.19
C GLY A 10 -19.68 -9.81 26.28
N LYS A 11 -20.23 -10.73 27.10
CA LYS A 11 -19.73 -12.11 27.21
C LYS A 11 -19.90 -12.91 25.91
N TYR A 12 -21.01 -12.71 25.20
CA TYR A 12 -21.25 -13.35 23.91
C TYR A 12 -20.35 -12.75 22.82
N GLY A 13 -20.06 -11.46 22.89
CA GLY A 13 -19.09 -10.81 22.00
C GLY A 13 -17.70 -11.44 22.05
N TYR A 14 -17.20 -11.80 23.24
CA TYR A 14 -15.94 -12.54 23.35
C TYR A 14 -16.02 -13.92 22.72
N PHE A 15 -17.12 -14.65 22.94
CA PHE A 15 -17.30 -16.00 22.39
C PHE A 15 -17.34 -16.01 20.86
N PHE A 16 -18.00 -15.02 20.24
CA PHE A 16 -18.01 -14.85 18.78
C PHE A 16 -16.65 -14.43 18.20
N SER A 17 -15.78 -13.80 19.00
CA SER A 17 -14.42 -13.43 18.57
C SER A 17 -13.41 -14.58 18.69
N ILE A 18 -13.70 -15.65 19.45
CA ILE A 18 -12.77 -16.76 19.67
C ILE A 18 -12.27 -17.37 18.36
N PRO A 19 -13.12 -17.73 17.36
CA PRO A 19 -12.64 -18.33 16.11
C PRO A 19 -11.63 -17.44 15.36
N PHE A 20 -11.87 -16.13 15.34
CA PHE A 20 -10.94 -15.16 14.76
C PHE A 20 -9.62 -15.10 15.54
N ILE A 21 -9.67 -15.02 16.88
CA ILE A 21 -8.48 -14.96 17.72
C ILE A 21 -7.62 -16.21 17.53
N VAL A 22 -8.24 -17.39 17.53
CA VAL A 22 -7.53 -18.66 17.31
C VAL A 22 -6.88 -18.66 15.92
N ALA A 23 -7.61 -18.33 14.87
CA ALA A 23 -7.05 -18.26 13.52
C ALA A 23 -5.88 -17.26 13.43
N PHE A 24 -6.04 -16.07 14.02
CA PHE A 24 -5.00 -15.04 14.06
C PHE A 24 -3.74 -15.52 14.80
N LEU A 25 -3.89 -16.17 15.97
CA LEU A 25 -2.75 -16.63 16.75
C LEU A 25 -1.93 -17.68 16.00
N PHE A 26 -2.59 -18.68 15.40
CA PHE A 26 -1.90 -19.78 14.73
C PHE A 26 -1.40 -19.45 13.32
N PHE A 27 -2.19 -18.74 12.52
CA PHE A 27 -1.87 -18.49 11.11
C PHE A 27 -1.22 -17.13 10.84
N SER A 28 -1.24 -16.20 11.79
CA SER A 28 -0.63 -14.87 11.63
C SER A 28 0.43 -14.59 12.68
N LEU A 29 0.09 -14.60 13.98
CA LEU A 29 1.02 -14.20 15.02
C LEU A 29 2.18 -15.21 15.17
N TYR A 30 1.89 -16.51 15.20
CA TYR A 30 2.91 -17.54 15.33
C TYR A 30 3.97 -17.48 14.21
N PRO A 31 3.62 -17.45 12.90
CA PRO A 31 4.62 -17.33 11.83
C PRO A 31 5.44 -16.04 11.89
N ILE A 32 4.84 -14.93 12.34
CA ILE A 32 5.57 -13.67 12.54
C ILE A 32 6.62 -13.87 13.63
N ILE A 33 6.22 -14.33 14.82
CA ILE A 33 7.17 -14.56 15.93
C ILE A 33 8.25 -15.56 15.51
N TYR A 34 7.89 -16.62 14.79
CA TYR A 34 8.84 -17.60 14.25
C TYR A 34 9.85 -16.96 13.29
N THR A 35 9.40 -16.08 12.39
CA THR A 35 10.29 -15.30 11.51
C THR A 35 11.23 -14.41 12.31
N PHE A 36 10.74 -13.79 13.40
CA PHE A 36 11.59 -13.04 14.31
C PHE A 36 12.68 -13.92 14.92
N MET A 37 12.37 -15.13 15.38
CA MET A 37 13.37 -16.05 15.93
C MET A 37 14.41 -16.46 14.88
N ILE A 38 13.97 -16.86 13.67
CA ILE A 38 14.86 -17.29 12.58
C ILE A 38 15.92 -16.23 12.25
N ALA A 39 15.58 -14.95 12.32
CA ALA A 39 16.51 -13.87 11.99
C ALA A 39 17.76 -13.82 12.89
N PHE A 40 17.71 -14.39 14.09
CA PHE A 40 18.82 -14.46 15.05
C PHE A 40 19.52 -15.83 15.05
N THR A 41 19.21 -16.70 14.09
CA THR A 41 19.76 -18.06 13.98
C THR A 41 20.68 -18.21 12.78
N ASP A 42 21.28 -19.39 12.62
CA ASP A 42 22.10 -19.76 11.45
C ASP A 42 21.33 -20.54 10.37
N LEU A 43 20.00 -20.61 10.48
CA LEU A 43 19.13 -21.43 9.64
C LEU A 43 19.35 -21.18 8.14
N LYS A 44 19.75 -22.24 7.44
CA LYS A 44 20.01 -22.25 5.99
C LYS A 44 19.82 -23.64 5.39
N GLY A 45 19.57 -23.72 4.08
CA GLY A 45 19.51 -24.99 3.35
C GLY A 45 18.30 -25.85 3.75
N LEU A 46 18.51 -27.14 3.99
CA LEU A 46 17.47 -28.08 4.43
C LEU A 46 17.48 -28.32 5.96
N GLY A 47 18.32 -27.58 6.69
CA GLY A 47 18.37 -27.69 8.15
C GLY A 47 17.06 -27.26 8.79
N THR A 48 16.67 -27.93 9.87
CA THR A 48 15.46 -27.63 10.65
C THR A 48 15.78 -27.18 12.07
N GLU A 49 17.03 -27.31 12.51
CA GLU A 49 17.48 -26.90 13.83
C GLU A 49 17.72 -25.38 13.88
N LEU A 50 17.24 -24.76 14.96
CA LEU A 50 17.42 -23.33 15.22
C LEU A 50 18.60 -23.14 16.18
N ASN A 51 19.81 -23.00 15.62
CA ASN A 51 20.96 -22.63 16.43
C ASN A 51 21.08 -21.11 16.45
N PHE A 52 20.95 -20.53 17.64
CA PHE A 52 21.12 -19.09 17.82
C PHE A 52 22.58 -18.71 17.57
N LEU A 53 22.78 -17.59 16.87
CA LEU A 53 24.11 -17.07 16.60
C LEU A 53 24.75 -16.51 17.88
N ASP A 54 26.05 -16.74 18.05
CA ASP A 54 26.85 -16.11 19.13
C ASP A 54 26.83 -14.57 19.02
N GLU A 55 26.77 -14.04 17.79
CA GLU A 55 26.49 -12.62 17.49
C GLU A 55 25.03 -12.49 17.00
N PRO A 56 24.07 -12.10 17.86
CA PRO A 56 22.65 -12.09 17.50
C PRO A 56 22.33 -11.24 16.27
N PHE A 57 23.06 -10.14 16.07
CA PHE A 57 22.83 -9.21 14.96
C PHE A 57 23.66 -9.51 13.70
N GLY A 58 24.37 -10.64 13.64
CA GLY A 58 25.24 -10.99 12.52
C GLY A 58 24.51 -11.00 11.16
N ASN A 59 23.28 -11.51 11.11
CA ASN A 59 22.47 -11.51 9.89
C ASN A 59 22.06 -10.10 9.45
N PHE A 60 21.69 -9.22 10.38
CA PHE A 60 21.32 -7.84 10.08
C PHE A 60 22.51 -7.08 9.50
N LYS A 61 23.69 -7.22 10.11
CA LYS A 61 24.94 -6.63 9.61
C LYS A 61 25.28 -7.11 8.20
N ALA A 62 25.11 -8.41 7.94
CA ALA A 62 25.33 -9.00 6.61
C ALA A 62 24.35 -8.43 5.56
N ILE A 63 23.09 -8.19 5.93
CA ILE A 63 22.10 -7.56 5.04
C ILE A 63 22.43 -6.10 4.76
N PHE A 64 22.78 -5.31 5.77
CA PHE A 64 23.17 -3.91 5.55
C PHE A 64 24.47 -3.76 4.75
N ALA A 65 25.39 -4.71 4.84
CA ALA A 65 26.60 -4.75 4.01
C ALA A 65 26.34 -5.23 2.57
N ASN A 66 25.17 -5.80 2.28
CA ASN A 66 24.85 -6.36 0.97
C ASN A 66 24.45 -5.27 -0.03
N LYS A 67 25.30 -5.02 -1.03
CA LYS A 67 25.06 -4.02 -2.08
C LYS A 67 23.78 -4.27 -2.87
N THR A 68 23.40 -5.53 -3.10
CA THR A 68 22.18 -5.91 -3.82
C THR A 68 20.94 -5.58 -2.98
N PHE A 69 20.98 -5.80 -1.67
CA PHE A 69 19.90 -5.39 -0.77
C PHE A 69 19.72 -3.88 -0.76
N LEU A 70 20.81 -3.11 -0.63
CA LEU A 70 20.74 -1.64 -0.66
C LEU A 70 20.20 -1.12 -1.99
N ARG A 71 20.59 -1.75 -3.12
CA ARG A 71 20.02 -1.46 -4.44
C ARG A 71 18.53 -1.78 -4.49
N ALA A 72 18.13 -2.95 -3.99
CA ALA A 72 16.73 -3.38 -3.97
C ALA A 72 15.85 -2.46 -3.11
N LEU A 73 16.37 -2.01 -1.97
CA LEU A 73 15.72 -1.02 -1.11
C LEU A 73 15.53 0.31 -1.85
N GLY A 74 16.59 0.83 -2.46
CA GLY A 74 16.53 2.07 -3.25
C GLY A 74 15.55 1.98 -4.42
N ASN A 75 15.55 0.85 -5.15
CA ASN A 75 14.59 0.61 -6.23
C ASN A 75 13.16 0.56 -5.71
N THR A 76 12.92 -0.11 -4.58
CA THR A 76 11.60 -0.20 -3.96
C THR A 76 11.05 1.20 -3.67
N PHE A 77 11.87 2.08 -3.09
CA PHE A 77 11.47 3.47 -2.84
C PHE A 77 11.22 4.25 -4.13
N VAL A 78 12.09 4.14 -5.14
CA VAL A 78 11.92 4.85 -6.41
C VAL A 78 10.63 4.40 -7.11
N ILE A 79 10.42 3.10 -7.25
CA ILE A 79 9.22 2.53 -7.89
C ILE A 79 7.98 2.87 -7.07
N TRP A 80 8.05 2.76 -5.74
CA TRP A 80 6.96 3.15 -4.85
C TRP A 80 6.58 4.61 -5.03
N ILE A 81 7.52 5.55 -5.00
CA ILE A 81 7.23 6.99 -5.16
C ILE A 81 6.65 7.27 -6.54
N CYS A 82 7.26 6.73 -7.59
CA CYS A 82 6.82 6.88 -8.97
C CYS A 82 5.43 6.30 -9.23
N ASN A 83 5.01 5.30 -8.46
CA ASN A 83 3.65 4.75 -8.47
C ASN A 83 2.69 5.56 -7.59
N PHE A 84 3.07 5.75 -6.33
CA PHE A 84 2.20 6.24 -5.25
C PHE A 84 1.70 7.65 -5.49
N ILE A 85 2.58 8.57 -5.91
CA ILE A 85 2.21 9.96 -6.18
C ILE A 85 1.14 10.06 -7.27
N PRO A 86 1.35 9.50 -8.49
CA PRO A 86 0.32 9.56 -9.53
C PRO A 86 -0.92 8.73 -9.17
N GLN A 87 -0.79 7.62 -8.45
CA GLN A 87 -1.94 6.81 -8.00
C GLN A 87 -2.88 7.62 -7.11
N ILE A 88 -2.34 8.20 -6.04
CA ILE A 88 -3.12 9.01 -5.10
C ILE A 88 -3.62 10.29 -5.77
N GLY A 89 -2.76 10.97 -6.55
CA GLY A 89 -3.10 12.21 -7.25
C GLY A 89 -4.25 12.02 -8.23
N LEU A 90 -4.17 11.00 -9.09
CA LEU A 90 -5.23 10.69 -10.04
C LEU A 90 -6.50 10.22 -9.33
N ALA A 91 -6.38 9.39 -8.29
CA ALA A 91 -7.55 8.93 -7.53
C ALA A 91 -8.29 10.09 -6.86
N LEU A 92 -7.57 11.04 -6.27
CA LEU A 92 -8.15 12.26 -5.68
C LEU A 92 -8.80 13.15 -6.74
N LEU A 93 -8.14 13.33 -7.88
CA LEU A 93 -8.68 14.12 -9.01
C LEU A 93 -9.97 13.50 -9.54
N LEU A 94 -9.99 12.19 -9.78
CA LEU A 94 -11.18 11.48 -10.23
C LEU A 94 -12.28 11.50 -9.17
N THR A 95 -11.93 11.39 -7.89
CA THR A 95 -12.90 11.53 -6.77
C THR A 95 -13.54 12.90 -6.79
N ALA A 96 -12.74 13.97 -6.87
CA ALA A 96 -13.26 15.34 -6.98
C ALA A 96 -14.22 15.47 -8.17
N TRP A 97 -13.84 14.92 -9.33
CA TRP A 97 -14.64 15.01 -10.54
C TRP A 97 -15.96 14.24 -10.46
N PHE A 98 -15.96 12.99 -9.95
CA PHE A 98 -17.16 12.16 -9.86
C PHE A 98 -18.11 12.54 -8.73
N THR A 99 -17.65 13.29 -7.74
CA THR A 99 -18.45 13.69 -6.57
C THR A 99 -19.00 15.11 -6.68
N ASP A 100 -18.45 15.92 -7.59
CA ASP A 100 -18.91 17.27 -7.81
C ASP A 100 -20.24 17.30 -8.57
N LYS A 101 -21.30 17.76 -7.90
CA LYS A 101 -22.66 17.87 -8.43
C LYS A 101 -22.77 18.76 -9.69
N ARG A 102 -21.79 19.63 -9.95
CA ARG A 102 -21.73 20.44 -11.19
C ARG A 102 -21.38 19.59 -12.41
N PHE A 103 -20.56 18.56 -12.23
CA PHE A 103 -20.16 17.66 -13.30
C PHE A 103 -21.10 16.46 -13.34
N LYS A 104 -22.21 16.61 -14.07
CA LYS A 104 -23.10 15.48 -14.37
C LYS A 104 -22.45 14.56 -15.42
N VAL A 105 -21.52 13.71 -14.99
CA VAL A 105 -20.87 12.73 -15.86
C VAL A 105 -21.90 11.67 -16.28
N LYS A 106 -22.36 11.73 -17.53
CA LYS A 106 -23.22 10.70 -18.11
C LYS A 106 -22.47 9.37 -18.10
N GLY A 107 -23.11 8.31 -17.59
CA GLY A 107 -22.48 6.99 -17.49
C GLY A 107 -21.41 6.87 -16.39
N ALA A 108 -21.44 7.70 -15.35
CA ALA A 108 -20.47 7.66 -14.24
C ALA A 108 -20.25 6.25 -13.65
N GLY A 109 -21.30 5.42 -13.57
CA GLY A 109 -21.17 4.02 -13.13
C GLY A 109 -20.26 3.19 -14.03
N LEU A 110 -20.41 3.31 -15.36
CA LEU A 110 -19.58 2.59 -16.33
C LEU A 110 -18.10 3.01 -16.21
N PHE A 111 -17.82 4.32 -16.11
CA PHE A 111 -16.44 4.79 -15.94
C PHE A 111 -15.80 4.30 -14.64
N LYS A 112 -16.54 4.31 -13.52
CA LYS A 112 -16.04 3.77 -12.25
C LYS A 112 -15.68 2.29 -12.36
N ILE A 113 -16.50 1.50 -13.06
CA ILE A 113 -16.23 0.08 -13.34
C ILE A 113 -14.97 -0.07 -14.21
N LEU A 114 -14.87 0.68 -15.30
CA LEU A 114 -13.71 0.61 -16.21
C LEU A 114 -12.40 1.00 -15.52
N PHE A 115 -12.42 2.02 -14.67
CA PHE A 115 -11.23 2.44 -13.92
C PHE A 115 -10.86 1.46 -12.81
N TYR A 116 -11.83 0.76 -12.22
CA TYR A 116 -11.60 -0.26 -11.20
C TYR A 116 -11.17 -1.62 -11.78
N MET A 117 -11.58 -1.93 -13.01
CA MET A 117 -11.32 -3.21 -13.70
C MET A 117 -9.86 -3.70 -13.65
N PRO A 118 -8.81 -2.86 -13.81
CA PRO A 118 -7.43 -3.30 -13.73
C PRO A 118 -7.08 -4.02 -12.43
N ASN A 119 -7.71 -3.65 -11.32
CA ASN A 119 -7.46 -4.25 -10.01
C ASN A 119 -8.04 -5.67 -9.87
N ILE A 120 -9.03 -6.02 -10.70
CA ILE A 120 -9.71 -7.32 -10.67
C ILE A 120 -8.88 -8.39 -11.38
N ILE A 121 -8.07 -7.97 -12.38
CA ILE A 121 -7.22 -8.89 -13.13
C ILE A 121 -6.02 -9.28 -12.26
N THR A 122 -5.65 -10.56 -12.29
CA THR A 122 -4.50 -11.04 -11.51
C THR A 122 -3.20 -10.36 -11.96
N ALA A 123 -2.32 -10.07 -10.99
CA ALA A 123 -1.03 -9.45 -11.27
C ALA A 123 -0.18 -10.29 -12.26
N ALA A 124 -0.30 -11.61 -12.22
CA ALA A 124 0.39 -12.51 -13.14
C ALA A 124 -0.09 -12.33 -14.59
N THR A 125 -1.40 -12.27 -14.83
CA THR A 125 -1.96 -12.02 -16.17
C THR A 125 -1.51 -10.66 -16.70
N ILE A 126 -1.52 -9.62 -15.86
CA ILE A 126 -1.08 -8.28 -16.24
C ILE A 126 0.42 -8.29 -16.58
N ALA A 127 1.25 -8.93 -15.76
CA ALA A 127 2.69 -9.02 -16.01
C ALA A 127 3.00 -9.72 -17.35
N ILE A 128 2.30 -10.81 -17.67
CA ILE A 128 2.45 -11.53 -18.94
C ILE A 128 1.98 -10.66 -20.11
N LEU A 129 0.84 -9.99 -19.98
CA LEU A 129 0.32 -9.08 -21.01
C LEU A 129 1.31 -7.96 -21.31
N PHE A 130 1.77 -7.24 -20.28
CA PHE A 130 2.75 -6.17 -20.46
C PHE A 130 4.08 -6.72 -20.98
N LYS A 131 4.49 -7.92 -20.58
CA LYS A 131 5.68 -8.56 -21.15
C LYS A 131 5.50 -8.74 -22.66
N ALA A 132 4.40 -9.34 -23.11
CA ALA A 132 4.12 -9.52 -24.53
C ALA A 132 4.02 -8.19 -25.32
N LEU A 133 3.55 -7.11 -24.69
CA LEU A 133 3.46 -5.79 -25.34
C LEU A 133 4.84 -5.14 -25.56
N PHE A 134 5.79 -5.37 -24.65
CA PHE A 134 7.09 -4.71 -24.63
C PHE A 134 8.27 -5.66 -24.95
N ASP A 135 8.01 -6.93 -25.27
CA ASP A 135 9.05 -7.94 -25.55
C ASP A 135 9.82 -7.64 -26.84
N TYR A 136 11.02 -8.18 -26.98
CA TYR A 136 11.81 -8.00 -28.21
C TYR A 136 12.19 -9.36 -28.80
N PRO A 137 12.13 -9.58 -30.12
CA PRO A 137 11.93 -8.59 -31.20
C PRO A 137 10.48 -8.27 -31.56
N MET A 138 9.49 -9.08 -31.14
CA MET A 138 8.07 -8.82 -31.41
C MET A 138 7.45 -7.99 -30.28
N SER A 139 7.32 -6.68 -30.49
CA SER A 139 6.61 -5.78 -29.56
C SER A 139 5.61 -4.91 -30.31
N PRO A 140 4.29 -5.11 -30.08
CA PRO A 140 3.27 -4.23 -30.61
C PRO A 140 3.48 -2.76 -30.25
N VAL A 141 4.03 -2.47 -29.06
CA VAL A 141 4.34 -1.10 -28.65
C VAL A 141 5.45 -0.50 -29.52
N ASN A 142 6.52 -1.26 -29.78
CA ASN A 142 7.58 -0.84 -30.70
C ASN A 142 7.03 -0.64 -32.12
N ASP A 143 6.19 -1.55 -32.62
CA ASP A 143 5.62 -1.46 -33.97
C ASP A 143 4.78 -0.19 -34.14
N ILE A 144 4.00 0.16 -33.13
CA ILE A 144 3.24 1.42 -33.09
C ILE A 144 4.19 2.63 -33.07
N MET A 145 5.23 2.61 -32.23
CA MET A 145 6.20 3.72 -32.13
C MET A 145 6.98 3.93 -33.44
N VAL A 146 7.33 2.85 -34.14
CA VAL A 146 7.99 2.91 -35.45
C VAL A 146 7.02 3.44 -36.51
N SER A 147 5.76 3.00 -36.50
CA SER A 147 4.73 3.45 -37.44
C SER A 147 4.43 4.95 -37.31
N PHE A 148 4.47 5.49 -36.09
CA PHE A 148 4.35 6.94 -35.85
C PHE A 148 5.63 7.74 -36.10
N GLY A 149 6.73 7.09 -36.52
CA GLY A 149 8.02 7.74 -36.77
C GLY A 149 8.78 8.18 -35.52
N ILE A 150 8.35 7.77 -34.32
CA ILE A 150 9.04 8.06 -33.05
C ILE A 150 10.36 7.30 -33.00
N PHE A 151 10.36 6.04 -33.42
CA PHE A 151 11.56 5.21 -33.54
C PHE A 151 11.86 4.87 -34.99
N LYS A 152 13.14 4.92 -35.36
CA LYS A 152 13.59 4.48 -36.71
C LYS A 152 13.56 2.97 -36.88
N LYS A 153 13.65 2.22 -35.78
CA LYS A 153 13.64 0.75 -35.72
C LYS A 153 13.17 0.29 -34.33
N PRO A 154 12.66 -0.95 -34.17
CA PRO A 154 12.33 -1.50 -32.86
C PRO A 154 13.52 -1.45 -31.90
N VAL A 155 13.26 -1.06 -30.65
CA VAL A 155 14.26 -0.90 -29.59
C VAL A 155 13.98 -1.90 -28.46
N GLU A 156 15.03 -2.48 -27.89
CA GLU A 156 14.95 -3.30 -26.67
C GLU A 156 14.65 -2.44 -25.43
N MET A 157 13.41 -1.97 -25.32
CA MET A 157 12.98 -1.06 -24.26
C MET A 157 13.21 -1.62 -22.85
N LEU A 158 13.04 -2.93 -22.67
CA LEU A 158 13.19 -3.61 -21.38
C LEU A 158 14.64 -3.72 -20.90
N GLN A 159 15.64 -3.53 -21.77
CA GLN A 159 17.06 -3.44 -21.36
C GLN A 159 17.40 -2.08 -20.74
N ASN A 160 16.61 -1.05 -20.99
CA ASN A 160 16.82 0.25 -20.38
C ASN A 160 16.26 0.26 -18.94
N LYS A 161 17.16 0.41 -17.96
CA LYS A 161 16.84 0.41 -16.52
C LYS A 161 15.75 1.43 -16.14
N THR A 162 15.77 2.62 -16.74
CA THR A 162 14.80 3.69 -16.45
C THR A 162 13.43 3.34 -17.01
N VAL A 163 13.39 2.80 -18.24
CA VAL A 163 12.14 2.36 -18.87
C VAL A 163 11.55 1.19 -18.11
N ALA A 164 12.35 0.19 -17.73
CA ALA A 164 11.92 -0.95 -16.93
C ALA A 164 11.31 -0.52 -15.58
N LYS A 165 11.98 0.35 -14.82
CA LYS A 165 11.45 0.92 -13.58
C LYS A 165 10.16 1.71 -13.80
N GLY A 166 10.13 2.51 -14.86
CA GLY A 166 8.96 3.30 -15.25
C GLY A 166 7.75 2.42 -15.56
N LEU A 167 7.95 1.33 -16.31
CA LEU A 167 6.90 0.37 -16.65
C LEU A 167 6.37 -0.36 -15.41
N VAL A 168 7.24 -0.86 -14.53
CA VAL A 168 6.80 -1.48 -13.27
C VAL A 168 5.99 -0.49 -12.43
N SER A 169 6.46 0.76 -12.31
CA SER A 169 5.74 1.81 -11.58
C SER A 169 4.38 2.13 -12.21
N PHE A 170 4.33 2.20 -13.55
CA PHE A 170 3.11 2.49 -14.30
C PHE A 170 2.08 1.36 -14.17
N ILE A 171 2.51 0.10 -14.29
CA ILE A 171 1.63 -1.05 -14.12
C ILE A 171 1.01 -1.03 -12.72
N GLN A 172 1.82 -0.81 -11.69
CA GLN A 172 1.33 -0.70 -10.32
C GLN A 172 0.33 0.47 -10.19
N PHE A 173 0.65 1.62 -10.75
CA PHE A 173 -0.22 2.80 -10.71
C PHE A 173 -1.57 2.51 -11.36
N TRP A 174 -1.53 1.95 -12.57
CA TRP A 174 -2.69 1.60 -13.37
C TRP A 174 -3.58 0.55 -12.69
N MET A 175 -2.98 -0.41 -11.97
CA MET A 175 -3.73 -1.42 -11.22
C MET A 175 -4.48 -0.87 -10.01
N TRP A 176 -3.99 0.20 -9.38
CA TRP A 176 -4.45 0.59 -8.03
C TRP A 176 -5.15 1.94 -7.95
N TYR A 177 -5.00 2.83 -8.94
CA TYR A 177 -5.64 4.16 -8.89
C TYR A 177 -7.18 4.06 -8.84
N GLY A 178 -7.77 3.12 -9.58
CA GLY A 178 -9.23 2.94 -9.62
C GLY A 178 -9.82 2.44 -8.31
N TYR A 179 -9.16 1.47 -7.67
CA TYR A 179 -9.52 1.00 -6.33
C TYR A 179 -9.47 2.14 -5.31
N THR A 180 -8.37 2.90 -5.33
CA THR A 180 -8.15 4.06 -4.46
C THR A 180 -9.27 5.09 -4.66
N MET A 181 -9.61 5.41 -5.91
CA MET A 181 -10.69 6.32 -6.26
C MET A 181 -12.04 5.86 -5.70
N VAL A 182 -12.40 4.57 -5.84
CA VAL A 182 -13.68 4.05 -5.35
C VAL A 182 -13.80 4.22 -3.84
N ILE A 183 -12.74 3.90 -3.09
CA ILE A 183 -12.70 4.09 -1.63
C ILE A 183 -12.92 5.56 -1.25
N LEU A 184 -12.20 6.46 -1.92
CA LEU A 184 -12.30 7.89 -1.65
C LEU A 184 -13.70 8.43 -1.99
N ILE A 185 -14.30 8.01 -3.11
CA ILE A 185 -15.69 8.35 -3.46
C ILE A 185 -16.66 7.86 -2.39
N SER A 186 -16.53 6.62 -1.90
CA SER A 186 -17.36 6.12 -0.80
C SER A 186 -17.24 6.98 0.45
N GLY A 187 -16.04 7.51 0.74
CA GLY A 187 -15.84 8.46 1.82
C GLY A 187 -16.55 9.80 1.61
N VAL A 188 -16.49 10.35 0.39
CA VAL A 188 -17.19 11.61 0.07
C VAL A 188 -18.70 11.45 0.11
N LEU A 189 -19.22 10.31 -0.33
CA LEU A 189 -20.67 10.02 -0.29
C LEU A 189 -21.21 9.85 1.13
N GLY A 190 -20.34 9.65 2.13
CA GLY A 190 -20.71 9.63 3.53
C GLY A 190 -20.83 11.01 4.18
N ILE A 191 -20.44 12.08 3.48
CA ILE A 191 -20.54 13.46 3.98
C ILE A 191 -21.98 13.96 3.80
N ASP A 192 -22.50 14.64 4.81
CA ASP A 192 -23.83 15.25 4.75
C ASP A 192 -23.93 16.22 3.54
N PRO A 193 -24.89 15.99 2.62
CA PRO A 193 -25.14 16.87 1.49
C PRO A 193 -25.37 18.34 1.87
N GLU A 194 -25.91 18.63 3.06
CA GLU A 194 -26.18 19.99 3.54
C GLU A 194 -24.91 20.84 3.64
N ILE A 195 -23.77 20.23 4.00
CA ILE A 195 -22.47 20.93 4.07
C ILE A 195 -22.07 21.48 2.70
N PHE A 196 -22.33 20.73 1.63
CA PHE A 196 -22.01 21.16 0.26
C PHE A 196 -22.97 22.24 -0.24
N GLU A 197 -24.25 22.18 0.13
CA GLU A 197 -25.22 23.23 -0.24
C GLU A 197 -24.93 24.53 0.51
N ALA A 198 -24.60 24.46 1.81
CA ALA A 198 -24.16 25.64 2.59
C ALA A 198 -22.93 26.31 1.96
N ALA A 199 -21.91 25.53 1.59
CA ALA A 199 -20.73 26.05 0.91
C ALA A 199 -21.05 26.72 -0.43
N LYS A 200 -22.03 26.19 -1.16
CA LYS A 200 -22.50 26.77 -2.42
C LYS A 200 -23.22 28.11 -2.19
N VAL A 201 -24.00 28.23 -1.11
CA VAL A 201 -24.61 29.50 -0.68
C VAL A 201 -23.53 30.53 -0.31
N ASP A 202 -22.44 30.09 0.34
CA ASP A 202 -21.26 30.93 0.66
C ASP A 202 -20.38 31.26 -0.56
N GLY A 203 -20.74 30.81 -1.76
CA GLY A 203 -20.00 31.10 -3.00
C GLY A 203 -18.71 30.29 -3.17
N ALA A 204 -18.53 29.19 -2.45
CA ALA A 204 -17.34 28.35 -2.59
C ALA A 204 -17.24 27.73 -4.00
N ASN A 205 -16.10 27.92 -4.66
CA ASN A 205 -15.77 27.27 -5.92
C ASN A 205 -15.30 25.81 -5.69
N GLY A 206 -15.18 25.02 -6.76
CA GLY A 206 -14.89 23.58 -6.61
C GLY A 206 -13.54 23.23 -6.02
N VAL A 207 -12.53 24.06 -6.26
CA VAL A 207 -11.22 23.90 -5.64
C VAL A 207 -11.32 24.17 -4.14
N GLN A 208 -12.04 25.22 -3.75
CA GLN A 208 -12.30 25.54 -2.34
C GLN A 208 -13.11 24.43 -1.66
N THR A 209 -14.20 23.95 -2.28
CA THR A 209 -14.99 22.82 -1.78
C THR A 209 -14.11 21.59 -1.59
N PHE A 210 -13.28 21.25 -2.58
CA PHE A 210 -12.44 20.05 -2.49
C PHE A 210 -11.40 20.13 -1.37
N PHE A 211 -10.61 21.20 -1.31
CA PHE A 211 -9.52 21.32 -0.33
C PHE A 211 -9.99 21.72 1.07
N LYS A 212 -11.06 22.51 1.20
CA LYS A 212 -11.53 23.01 2.50
C LYS A 212 -12.68 22.19 3.10
N ILE A 213 -13.40 21.41 2.31
CA ILE A 213 -14.56 20.64 2.78
C ILE A 213 -14.32 19.16 2.55
N THR A 214 -14.13 18.72 1.31
CA THR A 214 -14.03 17.30 0.97
C THR A 214 -12.84 16.63 1.65
N ILE A 215 -11.61 17.12 1.44
CA ILE A 215 -10.38 16.52 2.01
C ILE A 215 -10.42 16.46 3.55
N PRO A 216 -10.76 17.53 4.28
CA PRO A 216 -10.86 17.48 5.73
C PRO A 216 -11.87 16.45 6.24
N ASN A 217 -13.05 16.37 5.60
CA ASN A 217 -14.09 15.44 6.03
C ASN A 217 -13.77 13.97 5.72
N ILE A 218 -13.06 13.68 4.62
CA ILE A 218 -12.61 12.30 4.30
C ILE A 218 -11.25 11.94 4.89
N ARG A 219 -10.65 12.79 5.74
CA ARG A 219 -9.27 12.65 6.21
C ARG A 219 -8.98 11.29 6.83
N SER A 220 -9.91 10.72 7.59
CA SER A 220 -9.76 9.38 8.19
C SER A 220 -9.67 8.28 7.15
N ILE A 221 -10.50 8.36 6.10
CA ILE A 221 -10.51 7.40 4.98
C ILE A 221 -9.29 7.62 4.10
N LEU A 222 -8.89 8.88 3.87
CA LEU A 222 -7.68 9.24 3.15
C LEU A 222 -6.44 8.70 3.87
N LEU A 223 -6.36 8.84 5.19
CA LEU A 223 -5.26 8.30 5.99
C LEU A 223 -5.20 6.78 5.89
N PHE A 224 -6.33 6.08 6.05
CA PHE A 224 -6.39 4.64 5.86
C PHE A 224 -5.88 4.24 4.46
N THR A 225 -6.32 4.95 3.43
CA THR A 225 -5.94 4.70 2.03
C THR A 225 -4.46 4.94 1.79
N LEU A 226 -3.89 6.01 2.36
CA LEU A 226 -2.49 6.35 2.20
C LEU A 226 -1.58 5.35 2.92
N VAL A 227 -1.93 4.95 4.15
CA VAL A 227 -1.17 3.95 4.93
C VAL A 227 -1.23 2.59 4.25
N THR A 228 -2.40 2.14 3.83
CA THR A 228 -2.53 0.83 3.14
C THR A 228 -1.82 0.83 1.79
N SER A 229 -1.89 1.92 1.02
CA SER A 229 -1.15 2.08 -0.24
C SER A 229 0.37 2.14 -0.03
N LEU A 230 0.84 2.77 1.06
CA LEU A 230 2.24 2.76 1.46
C LEU A 230 2.72 1.35 1.80
N ILE A 231 1.98 0.61 2.61
CA ILE A 231 2.31 -0.78 2.98
C ILE A 231 2.37 -1.66 1.73
N GLY A 232 1.37 -1.56 0.85
CA GLY A 232 1.31 -2.35 -0.38
C GLY A 232 2.42 -2.01 -1.36
N GLY A 233 2.72 -0.72 -1.54
CA GLY A 233 3.79 -0.27 -2.41
C GLY A 233 5.18 -0.68 -1.93
N LEU A 234 5.47 -0.54 -0.63
CA LEU A 234 6.77 -0.95 -0.09
C LEU A 234 6.96 -2.48 -0.05
N ASN A 235 5.87 -3.27 -0.06
CA ASN A 235 5.90 -4.73 -0.14
C ASN A 235 5.69 -5.28 -1.55
N MET A 236 5.78 -4.46 -2.61
CA MET A 236 5.48 -4.92 -3.96
C MET A 236 6.38 -6.09 -4.41
N PHE A 237 5.74 -7.19 -4.81
CA PHE A 237 6.40 -8.43 -5.19
C PHE A 237 5.98 -8.88 -6.60
N ASP A 238 4.67 -8.95 -6.85
CA ASP A 238 4.12 -9.63 -8.03
C ASP A 238 4.63 -9.06 -9.35
N ILE A 239 4.45 -7.74 -9.59
CA ILE A 239 4.85 -7.13 -10.86
C ILE A 239 6.38 -7.16 -11.05
N PRO A 240 7.22 -6.72 -10.09
CA PRO A 240 8.67 -6.85 -10.21
C PRO A 240 9.17 -8.27 -10.52
N GLN A 241 8.58 -9.28 -9.88
CA GLN A 241 8.97 -10.68 -10.07
C GLN A 241 8.48 -11.24 -11.40
N LEU A 242 7.19 -11.08 -11.72
CA LEU A 242 6.56 -11.77 -12.83
C LEU A 242 6.82 -11.08 -14.18
N PHE A 243 7.05 -9.77 -14.18
CA PHE A 243 7.30 -9.01 -15.42
C PHE A 243 8.76 -9.13 -15.88
N LEU A 244 9.72 -8.93 -14.96
CA LEU A 244 11.14 -8.82 -15.31
C LEU A 244 12.10 -9.61 -14.39
N LEU A 245 11.60 -10.34 -13.38
CA LEU A 245 12.41 -11.08 -12.40
C LEU A 245 13.44 -10.17 -11.70
N GLY A 246 13.12 -8.88 -11.53
CA GLY A 246 14.02 -7.86 -10.98
C GLY A 246 15.02 -7.23 -11.97
N GLY A 247 15.04 -7.65 -13.24
CA GLY A 247 15.93 -7.12 -14.28
C GLY A 247 15.50 -5.75 -14.84
N PRO A 248 16.29 -5.16 -15.76
CA PRO A 248 17.67 -5.55 -16.14
C PRO A 248 18.70 -5.10 -15.07
N ASP A 249 19.76 -5.89 -14.83
CA ASP A 249 20.82 -5.61 -13.84
C ASP A 249 20.28 -5.15 -12.46
N ASN A 250 19.32 -5.93 -11.93
CA ASN A 250 18.64 -5.65 -10.67
C ASN A 250 17.98 -4.26 -10.61
N ALA A 251 17.59 -3.66 -11.74
CA ALA A 251 16.96 -2.34 -11.76
C ALA A 251 15.52 -2.38 -11.24
N THR A 252 14.78 -3.46 -11.46
CA THR A 252 13.41 -3.61 -10.94
C THR A 252 13.34 -4.49 -9.72
N LEU A 253 14.48 -5.01 -9.24
CA LEU A 253 14.56 -5.82 -8.02
C LEU A 253 14.07 -5.00 -6.83
N THR A 254 12.97 -5.42 -6.22
CA THR A 254 12.42 -4.84 -4.98
C THR A 254 12.85 -5.66 -3.77
N THR A 255 12.70 -5.10 -2.57
CA THR A 255 13.13 -5.78 -1.35
C THR A 255 12.34 -7.08 -1.12
N SER A 256 11.04 -7.10 -1.42
CA SER A 256 10.23 -8.33 -1.35
C SER A 256 10.75 -9.41 -2.29
N VAL A 257 11.12 -9.04 -3.52
CA VAL A 257 11.71 -9.98 -4.47
C VAL A 257 13.08 -10.46 -3.99
N PHE A 258 13.93 -9.56 -3.49
CA PHE A 258 15.22 -9.92 -2.92
C PHE A 258 15.08 -10.90 -1.74
N ILE A 259 14.14 -10.67 -0.83
CA ILE A 259 13.85 -11.57 0.31
C ILE A 259 13.43 -12.94 -0.19
N TYR A 260 12.51 -12.98 -1.17
CA TYR A 260 12.06 -14.22 -1.78
C TYR A 260 13.19 -14.99 -2.45
N GLN A 261 14.02 -14.29 -3.25
CA GLN A 261 15.19 -14.88 -3.87
C GLN A 261 16.14 -15.45 -2.81
N LEU A 262 16.39 -14.72 -1.72
CA LEU A 262 17.30 -15.15 -0.67
C LEU A 262 16.81 -16.38 0.10
N ALA A 263 15.49 -16.46 0.38
CA ALA A 263 14.89 -17.58 1.10
C ALA A 263 14.65 -18.81 0.22
N PHE A 264 14.22 -18.61 -1.02
CA PHE A 264 13.64 -19.68 -1.84
C PHE A 264 14.38 -19.93 -3.15
N GLN A 265 15.34 -19.09 -3.54
CA GLN A 265 16.14 -19.28 -4.74
C GLN A 265 17.63 -19.43 -4.40
N GLY A 266 18.25 -20.52 -4.85
CA GLY A 266 19.67 -20.79 -4.58
C GLY A 266 19.92 -21.45 -3.22
N SER A 267 20.73 -20.81 -2.35
CA SER A 267 21.27 -21.45 -1.13
C SER A 267 20.32 -21.48 0.08
N HIS A 268 19.06 -21.03 -0.09
CA HIS A 268 18.04 -21.04 0.96
C HIS A 268 18.51 -20.41 2.29
N LEU A 269 18.89 -19.13 2.23
CA LEU A 269 19.42 -18.39 3.38
C LEU A 269 18.29 -17.80 4.23
N TYR A 270 17.51 -18.67 4.87
CA TYR A 270 16.30 -18.28 5.63
C TYR A 270 16.57 -17.26 6.74
N ALA A 271 17.65 -17.44 7.51
CA ALA A 271 17.99 -16.50 8.59
C ALA A 271 18.25 -15.07 8.08
N ARG A 272 18.95 -14.93 6.95
CA ARG A 272 19.21 -13.63 6.33
C ARG A 272 17.96 -13.03 5.68
N ALA A 273 17.12 -13.86 5.06
CA ALA A 273 15.84 -13.42 4.52
C ALA A 273 14.90 -12.93 5.63
N ALA A 274 14.83 -13.64 6.76
CA ALA A 274 14.08 -13.22 7.94
C ALA A 274 14.58 -11.89 8.50
N ALA A 275 15.90 -11.69 8.60
CA ALA A 275 16.49 -10.41 9.02
C ALA A 275 16.10 -9.26 8.06
N ALA A 276 16.16 -9.48 6.75
CA ALA A 276 15.72 -8.50 5.75
C ALA A 276 14.22 -8.19 5.85
N SER A 277 13.37 -9.19 6.12
CA SER A 277 11.94 -9.00 6.37
C SER A 277 11.67 -8.14 7.61
N ILE A 278 12.41 -8.35 8.71
CA ILE A 278 12.27 -7.53 9.93
C ILE A 278 12.70 -6.09 9.68
N ILE A 279 13.78 -5.87 8.93
CA ILE A 279 14.22 -4.53 8.53
C ILE A 279 13.10 -3.82 7.76
N MET A 280 12.49 -4.49 6.78
CA MET A 280 11.35 -3.95 6.03
C MET A 280 10.13 -3.68 6.91
N PHE A 281 9.79 -4.61 7.82
CA PHE A 281 8.70 -4.44 8.76
C PHE A 281 8.87 -3.18 9.62
N ILE A 282 10.06 -2.99 10.21
CA ILE A 282 10.38 -1.82 11.03
C ILE A 282 10.30 -0.54 10.19
N LEU A 283 10.87 -0.55 8.98
CA LEU A 283 10.84 0.59 8.08
C LEU A 283 9.41 0.99 7.70
N ILE A 284 8.56 0.02 7.33
CA ILE A 284 7.16 0.26 6.99
C ILE A 284 6.40 0.76 8.22
N ALA A 285 6.64 0.20 9.41
CA ALA A 285 6.02 0.64 10.65
C ALA A 285 6.37 2.11 10.98
N ILE A 286 7.65 2.49 10.84
CA ILE A 286 8.11 3.88 11.05
C ILE A 286 7.45 4.82 10.05
N LEU A 287 7.44 4.49 8.75
CA LEU A 287 6.83 5.34 7.73
C LEU A 287 5.32 5.46 7.90
N SER A 288 4.65 4.35 8.25
CA SER A 288 3.20 4.33 8.54
C SER A 288 2.87 5.17 9.77
N ALA A 289 3.65 5.05 10.84
CA ALA A 289 3.50 5.85 12.05
C ALA A 289 3.75 7.34 11.77
N GLY A 290 4.77 7.67 10.97
CA GLY A 290 5.05 9.03 10.52
C GLY A 290 3.89 9.62 9.71
N MET A 291 3.34 8.85 8.77
CA MET A 291 2.17 9.25 7.99
C MET A 291 0.93 9.47 8.87
N PHE A 292 0.67 8.55 9.81
CA PHE A 292 -0.41 8.69 10.79
C PHE A 292 -0.23 9.95 11.65
N TYR A 293 0.99 10.21 12.12
CA TYR A 293 1.30 11.39 12.92
C TYR A 293 1.10 12.69 12.14
N LEU A 294 1.57 12.77 10.89
CA LEU A 294 1.42 13.93 10.02
C LEU A 294 -0.05 14.22 9.69
N MET A 295 -0.84 13.16 9.50
CA MET A 295 -2.25 13.25 9.13
C MET A 295 -3.20 13.19 10.32
N ARG A 296 -2.71 13.23 11.56
CA ARG A 296 -3.56 13.22 12.75
C ARG A 296 -4.37 14.51 12.88
N ASP A 297 -5.67 14.37 13.17
CA ASP A 297 -6.54 15.51 13.41
C ASP A 297 -6.23 16.17 14.76
N ARG A 298 -5.51 17.28 14.70
CA ARG A 298 -5.10 18.05 15.87
C ARG A 298 -6.29 18.71 16.56
N ASP A 299 -7.36 19.01 15.83
CA ASP A 299 -8.52 19.71 16.37
C ASP A 299 -9.47 18.73 17.06
N ALA A 300 -9.70 17.55 16.46
CA ALA A 300 -10.41 16.46 17.15
C ALA A 300 -9.70 15.99 18.42
N GLU A 301 -8.36 15.95 18.44
CA GLU A 301 -7.61 15.63 19.66
C GLU A 301 -7.71 16.73 20.73
N LYS A 302 -7.70 18.01 20.34
CA LYS A 302 -7.92 19.12 21.28
C LYS A 302 -9.30 19.02 21.89
N ILE A 303 -10.34 18.87 21.08
CA ILE A 303 -11.72 18.70 21.56
C ILE A 303 -11.83 17.50 22.50
N LYS A 304 -11.20 16.36 22.16
CA LYS A 304 -11.21 15.17 23.02
C LYS A 304 -10.45 15.39 24.33
N LYS A 305 -9.37 16.17 24.33
CA LYS A 305 -8.65 16.57 25.54
C LYS A 305 -9.49 17.52 26.39
N GLU A 306 -10.10 18.53 25.79
CA GLU A 306 -11.00 19.48 26.45
C GLU A 306 -12.19 18.77 27.09
N ILE A 307 -12.82 17.82 26.39
CA ILE A 307 -13.90 16.98 26.94
C ILE A 307 -13.38 16.16 28.14
N LYS A 308 -12.22 15.53 28.02
CA LYS A 308 -11.64 14.72 29.09
C LYS A 308 -11.21 15.55 30.30
N GLU A 309 -10.74 16.77 30.09
CA GLU A 309 -10.42 17.73 31.15
C GLU A 309 -11.70 18.22 31.84
N ALA A 310 -12.75 18.54 31.08
CA ALA A 310 -14.06 18.90 31.62
C ALA A 310 -14.71 17.75 32.42
N GLU A 311 -14.56 16.50 31.98
CA GLU A 311 -15.01 15.31 32.73
C GLU A 311 -14.23 15.09 34.02
N ARG A 312 -12.92 15.36 34.02
CA ARG A 312 -12.08 15.29 35.24
C ARG A 312 -12.47 16.35 36.26
N GLN A 313 -12.66 17.60 35.83
CA GLN A 313 -13.09 18.69 36.71
C GLN A 313 -14.45 18.39 37.36
N LYS A 314 -15.41 17.87 36.59
CA LYS A 314 -16.73 17.45 37.13
C LYS A 314 -16.67 16.28 38.11
N GLY A 315 -15.65 15.43 38.01
CA GLY A 315 -15.42 14.31 38.94
C GLY A 315 -14.68 14.70 40.22
N GLU A 316 -13.98 15.84 40.23
CA GLU A 316 -13.31 16.39 41.41
C GLU A 316 -14.23 17.30 42.25
N GLU A 317 -15.30 17.85 41.64
CA GLU A 317 -16.33 18.66 42.30
C GLU A 317 -17.48 17.84 42.93
N ALA A 318 -17.51 16.50 42.75
CA ALA A 318 -18.56 15.59 43.21
C ALA A 318 -18.09 14.66 44.35
#